data_AF-A0A835RZ55-F1
#
_entry.id   AF-A0A835RZ55-F1
#
_cell.length_a   1.000
_cell.length_b   1.000
_cell.length_c   1.000
_cell.angle_alpha   90.00
_cell.angle_beta   90.00
_cell.angle_gamma   90.00
#
_symmetry.space_group_name_H-M   'P 1'
#
loop_
_entity.id
_entity.type
_entity.pdbx_description
1 polymer ?
#
loop_
_entity_poly.entity_id
_entity_poly.type
_entity_poly.pdbx_seq_one_letter_code
_entity_poly.pdbx_strand_id
1 'polypeptide(L)'
;MSKKGELRALEDLLLEPPVEKNDIRRPRYLPKLTGDSLDKYPRRIFVDFGSRGRIGAENWFLRNYPKSRKKFEMARVDLVGMPVLAGGGVGGVADWLTMNAREEDFVVVKAEEEAVVDLVNGKAIGLVDELFLECSSQWGSEKNVEDETRRNTPYWACLALLGKLREDGIAVHQWWDLNKQWK
;
A
#
# COMPACT_ATOMS: atom_id res chain seq x y z
N MET A 1 16.36 14.73 3.09
CA MET A 1 15.58 15.86 2.56
C MET A 1 14.12 15.62 2.91
N SER A 2 13.40 16.61 3.45
CA SER A 2 12.02 16.41 3.89
C SER A 2 11.08 16.37 2.68
N LYS A 3 10.56 15.17 2.37
CA LYS A 3 9.61 14.92 1.25
C LYS A 3 8.29 15.71 1.38
N LYS A 4 8.02 16.27 2.56
CA LYS A 4 6.73 16.84 2.98
C LYS A 4 6.20 17.96 2.09
N GLY A 5 7.08 18.73 1.44
CA GLY A 5 6.68 19.77 0.48
C GLY A 5 6.14 19.20 -0.83
N GLU A 6 6.75 18.13 -1.33
CA GLU A 6 6.42 17.50 -2.61
C GLU A 6 5.13 16.68 -2.52
N LEU A 7 4.82 16.14 -1.34
CA LEU A 7 3.59 15.38 -1.11
C LEU A 7 2.30 16.21 -1.26
N ARG A 8 2.39 17.54 -1.18
CA ARG A 8 1.25 18.44 -1.49
C ARG A 8 0.80 18.35 -2.95
N ALA A 9 1.68 17.88 -3.83
CA ALA A 9 1.38 17.65 -5.23
C ALA A 9 0.84 16.23 -5.50
N LEU A 10 0.56 15.41 -4.49
CA LEU A 10 -0.18 14.16 -4.67
C LEU A 10 -1.61 14.44 -5.13
N GLU A 11 -2.28 13.40 -5.64
CA GLU A 11 -3.68 13.49 -6.01
C GLU A 11 -4.61 13.74 -4.80
N ASP A 12 -5.70 14.44 -5.08
CA ASP A 12 -6.79 14.65 -4.13
C ASP A 12 -7.43 13.31 -3.74
N LEU A 13 -7.86 13.20 -2.48
CA LEU A 13 -8.52 12.01 -1.98
C LEU A 13 -9.98 11.98 -2.45
N LEU A 14 -10.39 10.85 -3.02
CA LEU A 14 -11.80 10.56 -3.21
C LEU A 14 -12.39 10.20 -1.85
N LEU A 15 -13.35 11.00 -1.39
CA LEU A 15 -14.03 10.82 -0.10
C LEU A 15 -15.07 9.69 -0.15
N GLU A 16 -15.44 9.27 -1.35
CA GLU A 16 -16.35 8.18 -1.64
C GLU A 16 -15.72 7.29 -2.72
N PRO A 17 -16.05 5.99 -2.77
CA PRO A 17 -15.63 5.13 -3.86
C PRO A 17 -16.08 5.71 -5.21
N PRO A 18 -15.20 5.71 -6.24
CA PRO A 18 -15.53 6.21 -7.57
C PRO A 18 -16.68 5.40 -8.15
N VAL A 19 -17.65 6.10 -8.73
CA VAL A 19 -18.80 5.48 -9.41
C VAL A 19 -18.38 5.07 -10.82
N GLU A 20 -17.61 5.91 -11.50
CA GLU A 20 -17.11 5.65 -12.84
C GLU A 20 -15.59 5.46 -12.85
N LYS A 21 -15.12 4.60 -13.76
CA LYS A 21 -13.68 4.38 -13.96
C LYS A 21 -12.93 5.66 -14.33
N ASN A 22 -13.61 6.61 -15.00
CA ASN A 22 -13.02 7.88 -15.42
C ASN A 22 -12.78 8.84 -14.25
N ASP A 23 -13.42 8.63 -13.10
CA ASP A 23 -13.19 9.41 -11.88
C ASP A 23 -11.82 9.09 -11.27
N ILE A 24 -11.26 7.92 -11.59
CA ILE A 24 -9.95 7.49 -11.09
C ILE A 24 -8.85 8.22 -11.86
N ARG A 25 -8.20 9.15 -11.16
CA ARG A 25 -6.99 9.82 -11.65
C ARG A 25 -5.77 8.92 -11.52
N ARG A 26 -4.83 9.07 -12.45
CA ARG A 26 -3.55 8.36 -12.38
C ARG A 26 -2.74 8.87 -11.17
N PRO A 27 -2.17 7.97 -10.35
CA PRO A 27 -1.32 8.35 -9.24
C PRO A 27 -0.11 9.17 -9.72
N ARG A 28 0.24 10.20 -8.96
CA ARG A 28 1.46 10.97 -9.21
C ARG A 28 2.62 10.35 -8.44
N TYR A 29 3.32 9.44 -9.10
CA TYR A 29 4.37 8.64 -8.46
C TYR A 29 5.48 9.46 -7.82
N LEU A 30 5.97 9.01 -6.67
CA LEU A 30 6.97 9.73 -5.88
C LEU A 30 8.24 10.09 -6.68
N PRO A 31 8.85 9.18 -7.49
CA PRO A 31 10.05 9.52 -8.26
C PRO A 31 9.83 10.65 -9.28
N LYS A 32 8.59 10.83 -9.76
CA LYS A 32 8.24 11.94 -10.66
C LYS A 32 8.01 13.24 -9.92
N LEU A 33 7.51 13.19 -8.68
CA LEU A 33 7.24 14.37 -7.86
C LEU A 33 8.52 14.99 -7.31
N THR A 34 9.46 14.17 -6.84
CA THR A 34 10.73 14.66 -6.27
C THR A 34 11.79 14.94 -7.32
N GLY A 35 11.58 14.47 -8.55
CA GLY A 35 12.60 14.50 -9.61
C GLY A 35 13.78 13.56 -9.34
N ASP A 36 13.70 12.74 -8.29
CA ASP A 36 14.74 11.78 -7.93
C ASP A 36 14.78 10.61 -8.90
N SER A 37 15.98 10.29 -9.39
CA SER A 37 16.17 9.05 -10.11
C SER A 37 16.20 7.88 -9.13
N LEU A 38 15.41 6.84 -9.42
CA LEU A 38 15.47 5.55 -8.74
C LEU A 38 16.88 4.92 -8.82
N ASP A 39 17.71 5.32 -9.79
CA ASP A 39 19.07 4.78 -10.01
C ASP A 39 20.04 5.06 -8.86
N LYS A 40 19.74 6.04 -7.99
CA LYS A 40 20.54 6.30 -6.78
C LYS A 40 20.40 5.21 -5.72
N TYR A 41 19.29 4.45 -5.75
CA TYR A 41 19.05 3.40 -4.76
C TYR A 41 19.78 2.11 -5.16
N PRO A 42 20.51 1.47 -4.23
CA PRO A 42 21.23 0.23 -4.51
C PRO A 42 20.27 -0.89 -4.90
N ARG A 43 19.14 -1.00 -4.18
CA ARG A 43 18.10 -2.01 -4.31
C ARG A 43 16.72 -1.36 -4.20
N ARG A 44 15.73 -1.99 -4.84
CA ARG A 44 14.35 -1.51 -4.90
C ARG A 44 13.40 -2.66 -4.78
N ILE A 45 12.41 -2.52 -3.92
CA ILE A 45 11.52 -3.61 -3.55
C ILE A 45 10.09 -3.14 -3.75
N PHE A 46 9.30 -3.96 -4.42
CA PHE A 46 7.85 -3.84 -4.46
C PHE A 46 7.24 -4.98 -3.63
N VAL A 47 6.39 -4.65 -2.68
CA VAL A 47 5.73 -5.65 -1.83
C VAL A 47 4.22 -5.49 -1.89
N ASP A 48 3.51 -6.59 -2.14
CA ASP A 48 2.05 -6.65 -2.09
C ASP A 48 1.61 -7.42 -0.82
N PHE A 49 1.06 -6.70 0.16
CA PHE A 49 0.46 -7.25 1.39
C PHE A 49 -1.08 -7.28 1.31
N GLY A 50 -1.70 -8.37 1.75
CA GLY A 50 -3.17 -8.48 1.73
C GLY A 50 -3.69 -9.90 1.92
N SER A 51 -4.97 -10.10 1.70
CA SER A 51 -5.64 -11.38 1.91
C SER A 51 -5.25 -12.45 0.88
N ARG A 52 -5.22 -13.71 1.30
CA ARG A 52 -4.93 -14.86 0.43
C ARG A 52 -5.99 -14.98 -0.67
N GLY A 53 -5.57 -15.39 -1.88
CA GLY A 53 -6.48 -15.59 -3.02
C GLY A 53 -6.86 -14.33 -3.79
N ARG A 54 -6.39 -13.14 -3.39
CA ARG A 54 -6.57 -11.91 -4.18
C ARG A 54 -5.78 -11.94 -5.49
N ILE A 55 -6.21 -11.15 -6.48
CA ILE A 55 -5.37 -10.85 -7.64
C ILE A 55 -4.23 -9.94 -7.17
N GLY A 56 -2.98 -10.31 -7.50
CA GLY A 56 -1.81 -9.54 -7.09
C GLY A 56 -1.60 -8.29 -7.94
N ALA A 57 -0.94 -7.30 -7.35
CA ALA A 57 -0.68 -6.01 -7.97
C ALA A 57 0.57 -6.00 -8.86
N GLU A 58 1.29 -7.11 -9.00
CA GLU A 58 2.59 -7.18 -9.70
C GLU A 58 2.46 -6.79 -11.18
N ASN A 59 1.45 -7.36 -11.83
CA ASN A 59 1.15 -7.11 -13.22
C ASN A 59 0.72 -5.65 -13.49
N TRP A 60 -0.02 -5.06 -12.56
CA TRP A 60 -0.34 -3.63 -12.61
C TRP A 60 0.92 -2.80 -12.41
N PHE A 61 1.77 -3.15 -11.45
CA PHE A 61 2.97 -2.40 -11.08
C PHE A 61 3.94 -2.31 -12.25
N LEU A 62 4.22 -3.44 -12.90
CA LEU A 62 5.10 -3.50 -14.08
C LEU A 62 4.58 -2.66 -15.27
N ARG A 63 3.27 -2.47 -15.37
CA ARG A 63 2.64 -1.69 -16.46
C ARG A 63 2.55 -0.20 -16.17
N ASN A 64 2.35 0.18 -14.91
CA ASN A 64 1.97 1.55 -14.55
C ASN A 64 3.09 2.31 -13.84
N TYR A 65 3.91 1.63 -13.03
CA TYR A 65 4.94 2.29 -12.24
C TYR A 65 6.11 2.77 -13.13
N PRO A 66 6.75 3.92 -12.83
CA PRO A 66 7.83 4.46 -13.64
C PRO A 66 8.97 3.45 -13.83
N LYS A 67 9.30 3.19 -15.10
CA LYS A 67 10.42 2.31 -15.44
C LYS A 67 11.73 2.91 -14.99
N SER A 68 12.63 2.04 -14.56
CA SER A 68 14.02 2.40 -14.25
C SER A 68 14.96 1.35 -14.82
N ARG A 69 16.27 1.64 -14.86
CA ARG A 69 17.29 0.76 -15.44
C ARG A 69 17.43 -0.54 -14.67
N LYS A 70 17.39 -0.48 -13.34
CA LYS A 70 17.34 -1.67 -12.48
C LYS A 70 15.89 -2.15 -12.28
N LYS A 71 15.70 -3.45 -12.18
CA LYS A 71 14.40 -4.07 -11.87
C LYS A 71 14.09 -3.93 -10.38
N PHE A 72 12.81 -3.96 -10.05
CA PHE A 72 12.34 -4.13 -8.68
C PHE A 72 12.40 -5.62 -8.31
N GLU A 73 12.86 -5.91 -7.11
CA GLU A 73 12.58 -7.19 -6.44
C GLU A 73 11.11 -7.16 -6.02
N MET A 74 10.34 -8.21 -6.32
CA MET A 74 8.90 -8.22 -6.09
C MET A 74 8.55 -9.35 -5.15
N ALA A 75 7.82 -9.04 -4.08
CA ALA A 75 7.34 -10.01 -3.11
C ALA A 75 5.83 -9.87 -2.91
N ARG A 76 5.18 -11.00 -2.71
CA ARG A 76 3.78 -11.06 -2.32
C ARG A 76 3.65 -11.79 -1.01
N VAL A 77 2.92 -11.18 -0.08
CA VAL A 77 2.78 -11.68 1.28
C VAL A 77 1.30 -11.72 1.62
N ASP A 78 0.82 -12.90 2.00
CA ASP A 78 -0.56 -13.13 2.39
C ASP A 78 -0.72 -12.95 3.90
N LEU A 79 -1.75 -12.23 4.33
CA LEU A 79 -2.03 -11.94 5.74
C LEU A 79 -2.54 -13.17 6.51
N VAL A 80 -3.20 -14.11 5.81
CA VAL A 80 -3.73 -15.32 6.40
C VAL A 80 -2.64 -16.39 6.46
N GLY A 81 -2.25 -16.77 7.69
CA GLY A 81 -1.24 -17.80 7.93
C GLY A 81 0.11 -17.27 8.44
N MET A 82 0.20 -15.98 8.77
CA MET A 82 1.32 -15.48 9.57
C MET A 82 1.29 -16.13 10.96
N PRO A 83 2.32 -16.89 11.36
CA PRO A 83 2.30 -17.59 12.63
C PRO A 83 2.36 -16.60 13.79
N VAL A 84 1.39 -16.66 14.70
CA VAL A 84 1.51 -16.00 16.00
C VAL A 84 2.46 -16.83 16.85
N LEU A 85 3.74 -16.44 16.91
CA LEU A 85 4.71 -17.17 17.73
C LEU A 85 4.53 -16.82 19.22
N ALA A 86 4.28 -17.85 20.03
CA ALA A 86 4.31 -17.77 21.48
C ALA A 86 5.74 -17.45 21.94
N GLY A 87 6.01 -16.18 22.28
CA GLY A 87 7.35 -15.74 22.67
C GLY A 87 7.76 -14.32 22.25
N GLY A 88 6.87 -13.51 21.68
CA GLY A 88 7.09 -12.06 21.56
C GLY A 88 8.05 -11.61 20.47
N GLY A 89 8.24 -12.41 19.40
CA GLY A 89 9.06 -12.01 18.26
C GLY A 89 8.60 -12.67 16.97
N VAL A 90 7.81 -11.90 16.22
CA VAL A 90 7.51 -12.02 14.79
C VAL A 90 6.37 -12.94 14.35
N GLY A 91 5.30 -12.30 13.87
CA GLY A 91 4.16 -12.91 13.20
C GLY A 91 3.31 -11.88 12.44
N GLY A 92 3.90 -10.75 12.02
CA GLY A 92 3.21 -9.65 11.37
C GLY A 92 3.90 -9.16 10.09
N VAL A 93 3.21 -8.28 9.37
CA VAL A 93 3.68 -7.62 8.15
C VAL A 93 4.87 -6.70 8.46
N ALA A 94 4.85 -6.01 9.60
CA ALA A 94 5.93 -5.13 10.06
C ALA A 94 7.25 -5.85 10.25
N ASP A 95 7.20 -7.02 10.87
CA ASP A 95 8.38 -7.81 11.11
C ASP A 95 8.97 -8.35 9.81
N TRP A 96 8.11 -8.85 8.92
CA TRP A 96 8.53 -9.29 7.60
C TRP A 96 9.23 -8.15 6.86
N LEU A 97 8.67 -6.93 6.89
CA LEU A 97 9.28 -5.79 6.20
C LEU A 97 10.65 -5.44 6.79
N THR A 98 10.76 -5.43 8.12
CA THR A 98 12.01 -5.15 8.84
C THR A 98 13.10 -6.18 8.55
N MET A 99 12.73 -7.44 8.29
CA MET A 99 13.67 -8.50 7.94
C MET A 99 14.14 -8.45 6.47
N ASN A 100 13.33 -7.88 5.58
CA ASN A 100 13.56 -7.96 4.13
C ASN A 100 13.99 -6.64 3.48
N ALA A 101 13.68 -5.50 4.11
CA ALA A 101 14.03 -4.16 3.63
C ALA A 101 14.95 -3.42 4.60
N ARG A 102 15.76 -2.51 4.07
CA ARG A 102 16.68 -1.64 4.80
C ARG A 102 16.40 -0.19 4.43
N GLU A 103 16.87 0.74 5.25
CA GLU A 103 16.65 2.19 5.07
C GLU A 103 17.21 2.74 3.75
N GLU A 104 18.25 2.11 3.19
CA GLU A 104 18.83 2.50 1.90
C GLU A 104 18.08 1.94 0.68
N ASP A 105 17.14 1.01 0.87
CA ASP A 105 16.35 0.47 -0.22
C ASP A 105 15.22 1.43 -0.60
N PHE A 106 14.82 1.44 -1.87
CA PHE A 106 13.59 2.12 -2.27
C PHE A 106 12.40 1.16 -2.19
N VAL A 107 11.49 1.38 -1.25
CA VAL A 107 10.42 0.43 -0.93
C VAL A 107 9.06 0.98 -1.36
N VAL A 108 8.43 0.28 -2.29
CA VAL A 108 7.06 0.55 -2.71
C VAL A 108 6.16 -0.55 -2.16
N VAL A 109 5.12 -0.19 -1.45
CA VAL A 109 4.17 -1.15 -0.87
C VAL A 109 2.80 -0.94 -1.49
N LYS A 110 2.14 -2.03 -1.85
CA LYS A 110 0.69 -2.08 -2.01
C LYS A 110 0.14 -2.91 -0.85
N ALA A 111 -0.85 -2.39 -0.12
CA ALA A 111 -1.34 -3.05 1.09
C ALA A 111 -2.83 -2.82 1.33
N GLU A 112 -3.51 -3.85 1.86
CA GLU A 112 -4.83 -3.70 2.50
C GLU A 112 -4.69 -2.95 3.83
N GLU A 113 -5.76 -2.27 4.28
CA GLU A 113 -5.77 -1.46 5.52
C GLU A 113 -5.18 -2.19 6.73
N GLU A 114 -5.56 -3.45 6.95
CA GLU A 114 -5.10 -4.25 8.09
C GLU A 114 -3.57 -4.40 8.12
N ALA A 115 -2.95 -4.59 6.95
CA ALA A 115 -1.51 -4.69 6.83
C ALA A 115 -0.82 -3.36 7.14
N VAL A 116 -1.42 -2.23 6.73
CA VAL A 116 -0.87 -0.90 7.01
C VAL A 116 -0.98 -0.56 8.50
N VAL A 117 -2.06 -0.94 9.16
CA VAL A 117 -2.20 -0.80 10.62
C VAL A 117 -1.10 -1.57 11.35
N ASP A 118 -0.79 -2.80 10.91
CA ASP A 118 0.32 -3.57 11.45
C ASP A 118 1.68 -2.89 11.24
N LEU A 119 1.96 -2.37 10.03
CA LEU A 119 3.18 -1.61 9.73
C LEU A 119 3.37 -0.39 10.64
N VAL A 120 2.28 0.34 10.91
CA VAL A 120 2.30 1.52 11.79
C VAL A 120 2.56 1.09 13.24
N ASN A 121 1.83 0.09 13.74
CA ASN A 121 1.97 -0.40 15.11
C ASN A 121 3.35 -1.03 15.38
N GLY A 122 3.86 -1.78 14.40
CA GLY A 122 5.20 -2.39 14.43
C GLY A 122 6.32 -1.41 14.08
N LYS A 123 6.03 -0.12 13.87
CA LYS A 123 7.01 0.95 13.56
C LYS A 123 7.86 0.68 12.31
N ALA A 124 7.41 -0.20 11.43
CA ALA A 124 8.07 -0.52 10.17
C ALA A 124 7.67 0.42 9.02
N ILE A 125 6.62 1.22 9.20
CA ILE A 125 6.11 2.13 8.16
C ILE A 125 7.16 3.14 7.66
N GLY A 126 8.16 3.48 8.48
CA GLY A 126 9.26 4.37 8.09
C GLY A 126 10.18 3.78 7.01
N LEU A 127 10.14 2.46 6.78
CA LEU A 127 10.86 1.80 5.69
C LEU A 127 10.14 1.98 4.34
N VAL A 128 8.89 2.45 4.32
CA VAL A 128 8.09 2.58 3.10
C VAL A 128 8.28 3.97 2.48
N ASP A 129 8.77 4.03 1.25
CA ASP A 129 8.89 5.29 0.51
C ASP A 129 7.55 5.71 -0.10
N GLU A 130 6.83 4.76 -0.69
CA GLU A 130 5.59 5.00 -1.42
C GLU A 130 4.61 3.85 -1.17
N LEU A 131 3.36 4.19 -0.84
CA LEU A 131 2.33 3.26 -0.40
C LEU A 131 1.06 3.39 -1.26
N PHE A 132 0.54 2.27 -1.74
CA PHE A 132 -0.77 2.14 -2.36
C PHE A 132 -1.72 1.44 -1.39
N LEU A 133 -2.59 2.21 -0.74
CA LEU A 133 -3.50 1.73 0.30
C LEU A 133 -4.85 1.33 -0.33
N GLU A 134 -5.21 0.05 -0.21
CA GLU A 134 -6.53 -0.48 -0.55
C GLU A 134 -7.43 -0.39 0.69
N CYS A 135 -8.34 0.57 0.68
CA CYS A 135 -9.43 0.63 1.66
C CYS A 135 -10.52 -0.35 1.23
N SER A 136 -10.96 -1.21 2.15
CA SER A 136 -12.14 -2.05 1.91
C SER A 136 -13.36 -1.14 1.76
N SER A 137 -14.05 -1.24 0.62
CA SER A 137 -15.32 -0.53 0.44
C SER A 137 -16.45 -1.45 0.90
N GLN A 138 -17.33 -0.94 1.75
CA GLN A 138 -18.57 -1.62 2.18
C GLN A 138 -19.56 -1.86 1.02
N TRP A 139 -19.25 -1.34 -0.17
CA TRP A 139 -20.17 -1.22 -1.30
C TRP A 139 -19.96 -2.27 -2.41
N GLY A 140 -18.99 -3.17 -2.29
CA GLY A 140 -18.60 -4.09 -3.39
C GLY A 140 -18.66 -5.59 -3.10
N SER A 141 -19.05 -6.03 -1.91
CA SER A 141 -19.25 -7.46 -1.63
C SER A 141 -20.73 -7.78 -1.47
N GLU A 142 -21.26 -8.58 -2.39
CA GLU A 142 -22.35 -9.48 -2.03
C GLU A 142 -21.91 -10.23 -0.77
N LYS A 143 -22.69 -10.08 0.30
CA LYS A 143 -22.40 -10.67 1.60
C LYS A 143 -22.45 -12.18 1.48
N ASN A 144 -21.29 -12.82 1.34
CA ASN A 144 -21.17 -14.21 1.74
C ASN A 144 -21.11 -14.25 3.27
N VAL A 145 -22.05 -14.98 3.84
CA VAL A 145 -22.37 -15.07 5.28
C VAL A 145 -21.21 -15.69 6.11
N GLU A 146 -20.16 -16.21 5.47
CA GLU A 146 -19.02 -16.83 6.16
C GLU A 146 -17.90 -15.86 6.58
N ASP A 147 -18.08 -14.56 6.32
CA ASP A 147 -17.03 -13.55 6.46
C ASP A 147 -17.32 -12.49 7.55
N GLU A 148 -18.02 -12.91 8.61
CA GLU A 148 -18.38 -12.06 9.76
C GLU A 148 -17.16 -11.55 10.57
N THR A 149 -15.96 -12.03 10.26
CA THR A 149 -14.71 -11.64 10.95
C THR A 149 -13.99 -10.44 10.33
N ARG A 150 -14.34 -10.01 9.10
CA ARG A 150 -13.75 -8.80 8.52
C ARG A 150 -14.28 -7.59 9.27
N ARG A 151 -13.39 -6.92 10.02
CA ARG A 151 -13.71 -5.67 10.69
C ARG A 151 -14.27 -4.72 9.65
N ASN A 152 -15.53 -4.32 9.84
CA ASN A 152 -16.23 -3.42 8.94
C ASN A 152 -15.76 -1.98 9.20
N THR A 153 -14.48 -1.71 8.97
CA THR A 153 -13.91 -0.39 9.16
C THR A 153 -14.62 0.59 8.23
N PRO A 154 -15.17 1.69 8.75
CA PRO A 154 -15.80 2.69 7.90
C PRO A 154 -14.78 3.27 6.92
N TYR A 155 -15.19 3.52 5.68
CA TYR A 155 -14.30 4.06 4.64
C TYR A 155 -13.55 5.33 5.09
N TRP A 156 -14.23 6.23 5.81
CA TRP A 156 -13.63 7.45 6.36
C TRP A 156 -12.49 7.19 7.36
N ALA A 157 -12.52 6.07 8.09
CA ALA A 157 -11.45 5.72 9.03
C ALA A 157 -10.17 5.32 8.28
N CYS A 158 -10.31 4.59 7.18
CA CYS A 158 -9.18 4.29 6.28
C CYS A 158 -8.62 5.57 5.62
N LEU A 159 -9.50 6.51 5.22
CA LEU A 159 -9.05 7.81 4.72
C LEU A 159 -8.32 8.65 5.78
N ALA A 160 -8.76 8.58 7.04
CA ALA A 160 -8.08 9.25 8.14
C ALA A 160 -6.66 8.67 8.36
N LEU A 161 -6.51 7.34 8.27
CA LEU A 161 -5.19 6.69 8.28
C LEU A 161 -4.32 7.18 7.13
N LEU A 162 -4.87 7.24 5.91
CA LEU A 162 -4.16 7.76 4.74
C LEU A 162 -3.67 9.19 4.96
N GLY A 163 -4.56 10.08 5.42
CA GLY A 163 -4.24 11.48 5.72
C GLY A 163 -3.10 11.60 6.73
N LYS A 164 -3.17 10.84 7.82
CA LYS A 164 -2.11 10.80 8.85
C LYS A 164 -0.77 10.36 8.28
N LEU A 165 -0.73 9.30 7.46
CA LEU A 165 0.50 8.83 6.84
C LEU A 165 1.13 9.87 5.88
N ARG A 166 0.30 10.63 5.15
CA ARG A 166 0.79 11.76 4.33
C ARG A 166 1.37 12.88 5.20
N GLU A 167 0.78 13.17 6.36
CA GLU A 167 1.30 14.15 7.33
C GLU A 167 2.65 13.72 7.92
N ASP A 168 2.83 12.43 8.12
CA ASP A 168 4.07 11.79 8.57
C ASP A 168 5.15 11.71 7.46
N GLY A 169 4.82 12.16 6.23
CA GLY A 169 5.78 12.29 5.14
C GLY A 169 5.89 11.07 4.23
N ILE A 170 4.91 10.16 4.27
CA ILE A 170 4.84 8.98 3.39
C ILE A 170 4.00 9.31 2.15
N ALA A 171 4.48 8.93 0.97
CA ALA A 171 3.73 9.12 -0.27
C ALA A 171 2.64 8.06 -0.40
N VAL A 172 1.42 8.37 0.07
CA VAL A 172 0.31 7.42 0.04
C VAL A 172 -0.68 7.73 -1.08
N HIS A 173 -1.07 6.71 -1.82
CA HIS A 173 -2.07 6.72 -2.89
C HIS A 173 -3.26 5.83 -2.56
N GLN A 174 -4.44 6.23 -2.99
CA GLN A 174 -5.60 5.34 -2.96
C GLN A 174 -5.47 4.26 -4.04
N TRP A 175 -5.69 3.01 -3.64
CA TRP A 175 -5.75 1.88 -4.56
C TRP A 175 -7.20 1.52 -4.90
N TRP A 176 -7.47 1.34 -6.20
CA TRP A 176 -8.78 0.93 -6.72
C TRP A 176 -8.62 -0.33 -7.56
N ASP A 177 -9.21 -1.44 -7.13
CA ASP A 177 -9.23 -2.67 -7.91
C ASP A 177 -10.30 -2.58 -9.00
N LEU A 178 -9.86 -2.15 -10.19
CA LEU A 178 -10.71 -1.99 -11.37
C LEU A 178 -11.39 -3.30 -11.80
N ASN A 179 -10.87 -4.47 -11.40
CA ASN A 179 -11.46 -5.77 -11.73
C ASN A 179 -12.52 -6.23 -10.73
N LYS A 180 -12.54 -5.68 -9.51
CA LYS A 180 -13.57 -5.97 -8.51
C LYS A 180 -14.76 -5.02 -8.63
N GLN A 181 -14.50 -3.75 -8.94
CA GLN A 181 -15.50 -2.69 -8.81
C GLN A 181 -16.40 -2.50 -10.05
N TRP A 182 -16.04 -3.06 -11.21
CA TRP A 182 -16.83 -2.97 -12.45
C TRP A 182 -17.00 -4.34 -13.15
N LYS A 183 -17.41 -5.37 -12.40
CA LYS A 183 -17.83 -6.66 -12.97
C LYS A 183 -19.25 -6.61 -13.54
#